data_AF-A0A2P7NV10-F1
#
_entry.id   AF-A0A2P7NV10-F1
#
_cell.length_a   1.000
_cell.length_b   1.000
_cell.length_c   1.000
_cell.angle_alpha   90.00
_cell.angle_beta   90.00
_cell.angle_gamma   90.00
#
_symmetry.space_group_name_H-M   'P 1'
#
loop_
_entity.id
_entity.type
_entity.pdbx_description
1 polymer ?
#
loop_
_entity_poly.entity_id
_entity_poly.type
_entity_poly.pdbx_seq_one_letter_code
_entity_poly.pdbx_strand_id
1 'polypeptide(L)' 'MLPTQKERALTDIPNDEVDEVVNDFQSEGAKTVKELQPNGNWTVRATFFDPEGYQKNKSSLSRR' A
#
# COMPACT_ATOMS: atom_id res chain seq x y z
N MET A 1 -16.46 3.20 -11.07
CA MET A 1 -15.72 4.03 -10.09
C MET A 1 -14.25 3.72 -10.25
N LEU A 2 -13.38 4.73 -10.11
CA LEU A 2 -11.93 4.56 -10.18
C LEU A 2 -11.43 3.76 -8.97
N PRO A 3 -10.39 2.94 -9.11
CA PRO A 3 -9.77 2.29 -7.95
C PRO A 3 -9.33 3.36 -6.95
N THR A 4 -9.74 3.22 -5.69
CA THR A 4 -9.25 4.07 -4.61
C THR A 4 -7.85 3.63 -4.25
N GLN A 5 -6.88 4.51 -4.47
CA GLN A 5 -5.51 4.31 -4.02
C GLN A 5 -5.38 4.87 -2.60
N LYS A 6 -4.85 4.06 -1.68
CA LYS A 6 -4.52 4.50 -0.32
C LYS A 6 -3.01 4.48 -0.17
N GLU A 7 -2.44 5.61 0.24
CA GLU A 7 -1.01 5.72 0.48
C GLU A 7 -0.73 5.71 1.99
N ARG A 8 0.32 4.99 2.40
CA ARG A 8 0.90 5.04 3.75
C ARG A 8 2.39 5.26 3.61
N ALA A 9 2.97 6.03 4.53
CA ALA A 9 4.40 6.24 4.58
C ALA A 9 4.89 6.08 6.02
N LEU A 10 6.02 5.41 6.18
CA LEU A 10 6.74 5.26 7.43
C LEU A 10 8.15 5.83 7.23
N THR A 11 8.60 6.64 8.18
CA THR A 11 9.92 7.28 8.18
C THR A 11 10.75 6.76 9.34
N ASP A 12 12.06 6.99 9.27
CA ASP A 12 13.01 6.69 10.34
C ASP A 12 13.11 5.20 10.68
N ILE A 13 12.95 4.34 9.67
CA ILE A 13 13.04 2.90 9.85
C ILE A 13 14.52 2.48 9.87
N PRO A 14 14.99 1.76 10.89
CA PRO A 14 16.33 1.19 10.94
C PRO A 14 16.60 0.27 9.74
N ASN A 15 17.86 0.16 9.32
CA ASN A 15 18.22 -0.70 8.19
C ASN A 15 17.92 -2.19 8.45
N ASP A 16 17.98 -2.62 9.69
CA ASP A 16 17.64 -3.96 10.16
C ASP A 16 16.12 -4.24 10.14
N GLU A 17 15.28 -3.20 10.20
CA GLU A 17 13.81 -3.34 10.20
C GLU A 17 13.16 -3.02 8.85
N VAL A 18 13.87 -2.32 7.94
CA VAL A 18 13.30 -1.85 6.67
C VAL A 18 12.74 -2.98 5.81
N ASP A 19 13.40 -4.13 5.80
CA ASP A 19 12.97 -5.27 4.98
C ASP A 19 11.74 -5.96 5.57
N GLU A 20 11.59 -5.98 6.90
CA GLU A 20 10.36 -6.47 7.56
C GLU A 20 9.18 -5.56 7.25
N VAL A 21 9.36 -4.24 7.36
CA VAL A 21 8.32 -3.25 7.04
C VAL A 21 7.89 -3.33 5.58
N VAL A 22 8.85 -3.52 4.67
CA VAL A 22 8.55 -3.71 3.24
C VAL A 22 7.74 -4.99 3.01
N ASN A 23 8.11 -6.08 3.67
CA ASN A 23 7.42 -7.36 3.54
C ASN A 23 5.99 -7.32 4.08
N ASP A 24 5.76 -6.63 5.20
CA ASP A 24 4.42 -6.43 5.78
C ASP A 24 3.49 -5.70 4.78
N PHE A 25 3.95 -4.57 4.24
CA PHE A 25 3.19 -3.83 3.23
C PHE A 25 2.94 -4.63 1.95
N GLN A 26 3.92 -5.40 1.46
CA GLN A 26 3.73 -6.25 0.30
C GLN A 26 2.76 -7.39 0.56
N SER A 27 2.74 -7.95 1.76
CA SER A 27 1.82 -9.01 2.19
C SER A 27 0.37 -8.50 2.26
N GLU A 28 0.17 -7.23 2.59
CA GLU A 28 -1.14 -6.55 2.48
C GLU A 28 -1.51 -6.17 1.02
N GLY A 29 -0.66 -6.46 0.03
CA GLY A 29 -0.91 -6.16 -1.38
C GLY A 29 -0.56 -4.73 -1.79
N ALA A 30 0.25 -4.02 -0.99
CA ALA A 30 0.74 -2.70 -1.36
C ALA A 30 1.96 -2.77 -2.29
N LYS A 31 2.07 -1.77 -3.16
CA LYS A 31 3.31 -1.48 -3.89
C LYS A 31 4.19 -0.59 -3.03
N THR A 32 5.41 -1.03 -2.73
CA THR A 32 6.34 -0.32 -1.85
C THR A 32 7.49 0.36 -2.59
N VAL A 33 7.95 1.48 -2.06
CA VAL A 33 9.14 2.23 -2.48
C VAL A 33 9.92 2.62 -1.24
N LYS A 34 11.23 2.29 -1.18
CA LYS A 34 12.12 2.67 -0.09
C LYS A 34 13.13 3.72 -0.53
N GLU A 35 13.40 4.68 0.35
CA GLU A 35 14.33 5.79 0.14
C GLU A 35 15.23 5.96 1.37
N LEU A 36 16.54 6.01 1.16
CA LEU A 36 17.53 6.18 2.23
C LEU A 36 17.59 7.65 2.63
N GLN A 37 17.48 7.91 3.93
CA GLN A 37 17.55 9.24 4.50
C GLN A 37 18.99 9.65 4.83
N PRO A 38 19.29 10.96 4.99
CA PRO A 38 20.62 11.44 5.37
C PRO A 38 21.12 10.95 6.74
N ASN A 39 20.22 10.53 7.63
CA ASN A 39 20.55 10.00 8.96
C ASN A 39 20.93 8.51 8.93
N GLY A 40 20.86 7.83 7.78
CA GLY A 40 21.14 6.39 7.65
C GLY A 40 19.92 5.48 7.86
N ASN A 41 18.76 6.04 8.20
CA ASN A 41 17.49 5.32 8.28
C ASN A 41 16.75 5.34 6.94
N TRP A 42 15.65 4.60 6.84
CA TRP A 42 14.85 4.46 5.64
C TRP A 42 13.46 5.08 5.78
N THR A 43 12.98 5.62 4.66
CA THR A 43 11.56 5.95 4.46
C THR A 43 10.96 4.89 3.55
N VAL A 44 9.85 4.27 3.96
CA VAL A 44 9.09 3.32 3.15
C VAL A 44 7.72 3.92 2.83
N ARG A 45 7.41 4.04 1.53
CA ARG A 45 6.10 4.47 1.02
C ARG A 45 5.38 3.27 0.42
N ALA A 46 4.14 3.06 0.82
CA ALA A 46 3.30 1.95 0.38
C ALA A 46 2.00 2.48 -0.26
N THR A 47 1.70 2.00 -1.47
CA THR A 47 0.47 2.31 -2.21
C THR A 47 -0.39 1.07 -2.31
N PHE A 48 -1.55 1.10 -1.66
CA PHE A 48 -2.54 0.02 -1.68
C PHE A 48 -3.55 0.28 -2.79
N PHE A 49 -3.75 -0.73 -3.63
CA PHE A 49 -4.80 -0.73 -4.65
C PHE A 49 -5.93 -1.58 -4.14
N ASP A 50 -7.04 -0.94 -3.76
CA ASP A 50 -8.20 -1.66 -3.25
C ASP A 50 -9.15 -2.03 -4.42
N PRO A 51 -9.28 -3.32 -4.78
CA PRO A 51 -10.24 -3.75 -5.79
C PRO A 51 -11.66 -3.90 -5.25
N GLU A 52 -11.94 -3.78 -3.94
CA GLU A 52 -13.31 -3.92 -3.40
C GLU A 52 -14.25 -2.80 -3.87
N GLY A 53 -13.70 -1.64 -4.29
CA GLY A 53 -14.45 -0.61 -5.02
C GLY A 53 -14.95 -1.04 -6.41
N TYR A 54 -14.48 -2.17 -6.94
CA TYR A 54 -14.81 -2.68 -8.29
C TYR A 54 -15.97 -3.69 -8.31
N GLN A 55 -16.31 -4.32 -7.17
CA GLN A 55 -17.29 -5.42 -7.13
C GLN A 55 -18.72 -4.99 -6.78
N LYS A 56 -18.93 -3.79 -6.20
CA LYS A 56 -20.25 -3.40 -5.66
C LYS A 56 -21.31 -2.99 -6.71
N ASN A 57 -21.00 -3.09 -8.00
CA ASN A 57 -21.83 -2.62 -9.10
C ASN A 57 -22.18 -3.70 -10.15
N LYS A 58 -21.94 -5.00 -9.87
CA LYS A 58 -22.50 -6.08 -10.71
C LYS A 58 -23.82 -6.71 -10.20
N SER A 59 -24.29 -6.37 -9.00
CA SER A 59 -25.55 -6.93 -8.45
C SER A 59 -26.76 -6.00 -8.51
N SER A 60 -26.70 -4.89 -9.25
CA SER A 60 -27.86 -3.99 -9.46
C SER A 60 -28.42 -3.99 -10.87
N LEU A 61 -27.92 -4.84 -11.78
CA LEU A 61 -28.53 -5.08 -13.10
C LEU A 61 -29.21 -6.46 -13.18
N SER A 62 -30.03 -6.79 -12.18
CA SER A 62 -31.04 -7.84 -12.26
C SER A 62 -32.13 -7.58 -11.24
N ARG A 63 -32.89 -6.51 -11.47
CA ARG A 63 -34.26 -6.45 -10.96
C ARG A 63 -35.11 -5.64 -11.93
N ARG A 64 -35.94 -6.41 -12.66
CA ARG A 64 -37.08 -6.05 -13.52
C ARG A 64 -36.76 -5.67 -14.95
#